data_AF-A0A7Y3I420-F1
#
_entry.id   AF-A0A7Y3I420-F1
#
_cell.length_a   1.000
_cell.length_b   1.000
_cell.length_c   1.000
_cell.angle_alpha   90.00
_cell.angle_beta   90.00
_cell.angle_gamma   90.00
#
_symmetry.space_group_name_H-M   'P 1'
#
loop_
_entity.id
_entity.type
_entity.pdbx_description
1 polymer ?
#
loop_
_entity_poly.entity_id
_entity_poly.type
_entity_poly.pdbx_seq_one_letter_code
_entity_poly.pdbx_strand_id
1 'polypeptide(L)'
;VLDSSDSALVHMETLRRATLEANADRAVAHALFARLVARTLDAEATGSPDALRWFDAGYLAQCYDQINMRVVRSHGRTRGLTGYAWVQHALELRGDDAEMEFGAAVMTVMAGLPEHTLHVARVEALAAPGSLVARNLEQHRTNRWKHFESRATKRTDR
;
A
#
# COMPACT_ATOMS: atom_id res chain seq x y z
N VAL A 1 12.01 2.72 13.00
CA VAL A 1 11.03 1.68 12.57
C VAL A 1 11.26 1.29 11.13
N LEU A 2 11.13 2.21 10.16
CA LEU A 2 11.38 1.92 8.73
C LEU A 2 12.86 1.66 8.35
N ASP A 3 13.77 1.77 9.31
CA ASP A 3 15.21 1.45 9.17
C ASP A 3 15.60 0.20 9.98
N SER A 4 14.67 -0.36 10.75
CA SER A 4 14.95 -1.38 11.76
C SER A 4 14.14 -2.67 11.55
N SER A 5 13.38 -2.76 10.46
CA SER A 5 12.59 -3.93 10.10
C SER A 5 12.66 -4.13 8.58
N ASP A 6 12.71 -5.38 8.14
CA ASP A 6 12.61 -5.73 6.72
C ASP A 6 11.19 -6.20 6.35
N SER A 7 10.25 -6.20 7.31
CA SER A 7 8.87 -6.62 7.11
C SER A 7 8.04 -5.50 6.52
N ALA A 8 7.56 -5.71 5.30
CA ALA A 8 6.64 -4.79 4.64
C ALA A 8 5.34 -4.64 5.45
N LEU A 9 4.88 -5.68 6.16
CA LEU A 9 3.70 -5.58 7.04
C LEU A 9 3.90 -4.59 8.19
N VAL A 10 5.08 -4.60 8.83
CA VAL A 10 5.41 -3.64 9.91
C VAL A 10 5.45 -2.22 9.35
N HIS A 11 6.03 -2.05 8.16
CA HIS A 11 6.11 -0.76 7.49
C HIS A 11 4.71 -0.24 7.12
N MET A 12 3.87 -1.07 6.51
CA MET A 12 2.48 -0.74 6.15
C MET A 12 1.69 -0.24 7.36
N GLU A 13 1.78 -0.94 8.48
CA GLU A 13 1.07 -0.55 9.69
C GLU A 13 1.61 0.77 10.27
N THR A 14 2.93 0.95 10.26
CA THR A 14 3.58 2.19 10.69
C THR A 14 3.13 3.38 9.83
N LEU A 15 3.10 3.22 8.51
CA LEU A 15 2.70 4.26 7.56
C LEU A 15 1.22 4.60 7.66
N ARG A 16 0.34 3.62 7.92
CA ARG A 16 -1.07 3.88 8.19
C ARG A 16 -1.25 4.74 9.45
N ARG A 17 -0.56 4.42 10.54
CA ARG A 17 -0.62 5.24 11.77
C ARG A 17 -0.06 6.64 11.54
N ALA A 18 1.10 6.75 10.90
CA ALA A 18 1.69 8.04 10.55
C ALA A 18 0.75 8.87 9.66
N THR A 19 -0.01 8.23 8.78
CA THR A 19 -1.03 8.91 7.95
C THR A 19 -2.14 9.52 8.81
N LEU A 20 -2.62 8.80 9.83
CA LEU A 20 -3.65 9.29 10.75
C LEU A 20 -3.12 10.45 11.60
N GLU A 21 -1.89 10.33 12.11
CA GLU A 21 -1.23 11.39 12.89
C GLU A 21 -0.99 12.65 12.06
N ALA A 22 -0.50 12.49 10.83
CA ALA A 22 -0.22 13.61 9.94
C ALA A 22 -1.50 14.23 9.32
N ASN A 23 -2.67 13.61 9.46
CA ASN A 23 -3.91 14.12 8.87
C ASN A 23 -4.33 15.49 9.45
N ALA A 24 -3.93 15.79 10.69
CA ALA A 24 -4.20 17.07 11.32
C ALA A 24 -3.30 18.20 10.80
N ASP A 25 -2.12 17.88 10.24
CA ASP A 25 -1.12 18.85 9.78
C ASP A 25 -0.53 18.45 8.41
N ARG A 26 -0.99 19.15 7.38
CA ARG A 26 -0.52 18.92 6.00
C ARG A 26 0.97 19.20 5.83
N ALA A 27 1.55 20.13 6.57
CA ALA A 27 2.98 20.41 6.46
C ALA A 27 3.81 19.21 6.93
N VAL A 28 3.38 18.55 8.01
CA VAL A 28 3.98 17.31 8.51
C VAL A 28 3.80 16.19 7.48
N ALA A 29 2.61 16.03 6.89
CA ALA A 29 2.38 15.01 5.85
C ALA A 29 3.28 15.21 4.61
N HIS A 30 3.41 16.44 4.14
CA HIS A 30 4.30 16.78 3.03
C HIS A 30 5.77 16.54 3.36
N ALA A 31 6.22 16.96 4.55
CA ALA A 31 7.60 16.76 4.99
C ALA A 31 7.94 15.26 5.13
N LEU A 32 7.02 14.46 5.67
CA LEU A 32 7.19 13.01 5.77
C LEU A 32 7.29 12.37 4.39
N PHE A 33 6.37 12.70 3.48
CA PHE A 33 6.39 12.16 2.12
C PHE A 33 7.68 12.54 1.37
N ALA A 34 8.07 13.81 1.42
CA ALA A 34 9.28 14.29 0.77
C ALA A 34 10.54 13.59 1.30
N ARG A 35 10.62 13.33 2.61
CA ARG A 35 11.73 12.58 3.21
C ARG A 35 11.81 11.14 2.73
N LEU A 36 10.67 10.44 2.62
CA LEU A 36 10.66 9.08 2.08
C LEU A 36 11.10 9.06 0.63
N VAL A 37 10.57 9.95 -0.20
CA VAL A 37 10.96 10.04 -1.62
C VAL A 37 12.45 10.35 -1.76
N ALA A 38 12.98 11.31 -1.00
CA ALA A 38 14.42 11.63 -1.02
C ALA A 38 15.27 10.40 -0.67
N ARG A 39 14.92 9.69 0.42
CA ARG A 39 15.64 8.47 0.84
C ARG A 39 15.59 7.35 -0.21
N THR A 40 14.49 7.23 -0.95
CA THR A 40 14.35 6.28 -2.05
C THR A 40 15.24 6.65 -3.23
N LEU A 41 15.20 7.91 -3.67
CA LEU A 41 16.00 8.40 -4.79
C LEU A 41 17.50 8.42 -4.49
N ASP A 42 17.89 8.72 -3.26
CA ASP A 42 19.30 8.67 -2.83
C ASP A 42 19.86 7.22 -2.91
N ALA A 43 19.04 6.23 -2.58
CA ALA A 43 19.42 4.81 -2.70
C ALA A 43 19.60 4.39 -4.16
N GLU A 44 18.69 4.84 -5.03
CA GLU A 44 18.79 4.60 -6.47
C GLU A 44 20.02 5.29 -7.08
N ALA A 45 20.26 6.55 -6.74
CA ALA A 45 21.40 7.33 -7.26
C ALA A 45 22.77 6.75 -6.85
N THR A 46 22.83 6.04 -5.71
CA THR A 46 24.03 5.35 -5.23
C THR A 46 24.16 3.93 -5.78
N GLY A 47 23.31 3.53 -6.74
CA GLY A 47 23.35 2.21 -7.38
C GLY A 47 22.88 1.06 -6.50
N SER A 48 22.19 1.36 -5.39
CA SER A 48 21.65 0.38 -4.44
C SER A 48 20.13 0.56 -4.32
N PRO A 49 19.36 0.35 -5.41
CA PRO A 49 17.91 0.51 -5.38
C PRO A 49 17.31 -0.45 -4.33
N ASP A 50 16.57 0.14 -3.38
CA ASP A 50 16.01 -0.57 -2.25
C ASP A 50 14.49 -0.71 -2.46
N ALA A 51 14.06 -1.94 -2.73
CA ALA A 51 12.66 -2.27 -2.96
C ALA A 51 11.75 -1.81 -1.81
N LEU A 52 12.20 -1.92 -0.56
CA LEU A 52 11.37 -1.57 0.58
C LEU A 52 11.16 -0.06 0.69
N ARG A 53 12.14 0.75 0.27
CA ARG A 53 11.99 2.21 0.21
C ARG A 53 11.04 2.65 -0.90
N TRP A 54 11.11 2.00 -2.06
CA TRP A 54 10.13 2.22 -3.14
C TRP A 54 8.72 1.84 -2.70
N PHE A 55 8.60 0.70 -2.02
CA PHE A 55 7.35 0.23 -1.45
C PHE A 55 6.79 1.24 -0.44
N ASP A 56 7.59 1.71 0.52
CA ASP A 56 7.18 2.65 1.56
C ASP A 56 6.67 3.98 0.98
N ALA A 57 7.40 4.54 0.01
CA ALA A 57 7.01 5.78 -0.64
C ALA A 57 5.68 5.61 -1.41
N GLY A 58 5.54 4.52 -2.17
CA GLY A 58 4.32 4.22 -2.92
C GLY A 58 3.11 3.94 -2.02
N TYR A 59 3.33 3.18 -0.93
CA TYR A 59 2.31 2.83 0.03
C TYR A 59 1.80 4.05 0.81
N LEU A 60 2.69 4.94 1.24
CA LEU A 60 2.29 6.19 1.92
C LEU A 60 1.50 7.12 0.98
N ALA A 61 1.93 7.25 -0.28
CA ALA A 61 1.18 8.00 -1.28
C ALA A 61 -0.26 7.50 -1.40
N GLN A 62 -0.44 6.17 -1.40
CA GLN A 62 -1.77 5.58 -1.44
C GLN A 62 -2.57 5.86 -0.16
N CYS A 63 -1.96 5.74 1.02
CA CYS A 63 -2.62 6.04 2.29
C CYS A 63 -3.17 7.47 2.31
N TYR A 64 -2.41 8.45 1.81
CA TYR A 64 -2.88 9.82 1.69
C TYR A 64 -4.03 9.99 0.70
N ASP A 65 -4.00 9.31 -0.45
CA ASP A 65 -5.11 9.37 -1.41
C ASP A 65 -6.42 8.81 -0.82
N GLN A 66 -6.33 7.73 -0.04
CA GLN A 66 -7.50 7.08 0.60
C GLN A 66 -8.27 8.02 1.55
N ILE A 67 -7.55 8.92 2.24
CA ILE A 67 -8.18 9.92 3.11
C ILE A 67 -8.37 11.28 2.43
N ASN A 68 -8.31 11.32 1.09
CA ASN A 68 -8.43 12.51 0.26
C ASN A 68 -7.41 13.62 0.59
N MET A 69 -6.28 13.26 1.19
CA MET A 69 -5.19 14.19 1.45
C MET A 69 -4.37 14.37 0.17
N ARG A 70 -4.55 15.51 -0.50
CA ARG A 70 -3.82 15.87 -1.73
C ARG A 70 -2.35 16.25 -1.47
N VAL A 71 -1.57 15.33 -0.89
CA VAL A 71 -0.12 15.48 -0.69
C VAL A 71 0.62 15.23 -2.00
N VAL A 72 0.10 14.30 -2.81
CA VAL A 72 0.58 14.01 -4.16
C VAL A 72 -0.33 14.69 -5.19
N ARG A 73 0.24 15.46 -6.13
CA ARG A 73 -0.53 16.01 -7.26
C ARG A 73 -0.86 14.89 -8.24
N SER A 74 -1.98 14.22 -8.02
CA SER A 74 -2.58 13.36 -9.04
C SER A 74 -3.01 14.21 -10.24
N HIS A 75 -2.45 13.92 -11.42
CA HIS A 75 -2.83 14.55 -12.67
C HIS A 75 -4.08 13.84 -13.23
N GLY A 76 -5.28 14.30 -12.84
CA GLY A 76 -6.55 13.84 -13.42
C GLY A 76 -7.21 12.67 -12.67
N ARG A 77 -7.97 11.83 -13.39
CA ARG A 77 -8.76 10.69 -12.85
C ARG A 77 -7.89 9.52 -12.34
N THR A 78 -6.56 9.65 -12.37
CA THR A 78 -5.58 8.65 -11.98
C THR A 78 -5.28 8.71 -10.48
N ARG A 79 -6.33 8.75 -9.64
CA ARG A 79 -6.18 8.55 -8.18
C ARG A 79 -5.60 7.14 -7.94
N GLY A 80 -4.44 7.06 -7.30
CA GLY A 80 -3.77 5.79 -6.97
C GLY A 80 -2.69 5.29 -7.95
N LEU A 81 -2.67 5.75 -9.21
CA LEU A 81 -1.71 5.24 -10.21
C LEU A 81 -0.24 5.60 -9.92
N THR A 82 0.04 6.71 -9.23
CA THR A 82 1.43 7.06 -8.88
C THR A 82 1.97 6.23 -7.72
N GLY A 83 1.16 6.01 -6.67
CA GLY A 83 1.58 5.21 -5.51
C GLY A 83 1.66 3.73 -5.85
N TYR A 84 0.67 3.22 -6.59
CA TYR A 84 0.68 1.82 -7.03
C TYR A 84 1.80 1.53 -8.03
N ALA A 85 2.09 2.42 -8.98
CA ALA A 85 3.23 2.23 -9.88
C ALA A 85 4.57 2.12 -9.14
N TRP A 86 4.78 2.89 -8.06
CA TRP A 86 5.98 2.76 -7.23
C TRP A 86 6.02 1.43 -6.46
N VAL A 87 4.88 0.93 -6.01
CA VAL A 87 4.79 -0.42 -5.40
C VAL A 87 5.03 -1.52 -6.44
N GLN A 88 4.57 -1.36 -7.68
CA GLN A 88 4.90 -2.29 -8.76
C GLN A 88 6.41 -2.31 -9.03
N HIS A 89 7.04 -1.14 -9.10
CA HIS A 89 8.49 -1.05 -9.24
C HIS A 89 9.23 -1.71 -8.07
N ALA A 90 8.75 -1.52 -6.84
CA ALA A 90 9.29 -2.22 -5.66
C ALA A 90 9.20 -3.75 -5.80
N LEU A 91 8.06 -4.27 -6.27
CA LEU A 91 7.87 -5.70 -6.52
C LEU A 91 8.81 -6.23 -7.61
N GLU A 92 9.04 -5.46 -8.67
CA GLU A 92 10.01 -5.80 -9.72
C GLU A 92 11.45 -5.90 -9.18
N LEU A 93 11.84 -4.98 -8.28
CA LEU A 93 13.16 -4.99 -7.64
C LEU A 93 13.32 -6.14 -6.63
N ARG A 94 12.25 -6.46 -5.88
CA ARG A 94 12.27 -7.46 -4.81
C ARG A 94 12.19 -8.89 -5.34
N GLY A 95 11.34 -9.11 -6.35
CA GLY A 95 10.91 -10.44 -6.76
C GLY A 95 9.80 -10.98 -5.85
N ASP A 96 9.87 -12.27 -5.51
CA ASP A 96 8.83 -12.98 -4.77
C ASP A 96 8.79 -12.56 -3.28
N ASP A 97 7.86 -11.66 -2.94
CA ASP A 97 7.63 -11.18 -1.57
C ASP A 97 6.13 -11.13 -1.24
N ALA A 98 5.67 -12.07 -0.42
CA ALA A 98 4.26 -12.19 -0.06
C ALA A 98 3.73 -10.95 0.69
N GLU A 99 4.57 -10.26 1.47
CA GLU A 99 4.12 -9.11 2.24
C GLU A 99 3.93 -7.88 1.34
N MET A 100 4.84 -7.66 0.39
CA MET A 100 4.69 -6.59 -0.60
C MET A 100 3.50 -6.85 -1.54
N GLU A 101 3.33 -8.10 -1.98
CA GLU A 101 2.16 -8.52 -2.78
C GLU A 101 0.84 -8.29 -2.01
N PHE A 102 0.84 -8.54 -0.70
CA PHE A 102 -0.31 -8.21 0.16
C PHE A 102 -0.56 -6.70 0.23
N GLY A 103 0.50 -5.91 0.34
CA GLY A 103 0.44 -4.44 0.22
C GLY A 103 -0.27 -4.01 -1.06
N ALA A 104 0.17 -4.52 -2.20
CA ALA A 104 -0.43 -4.25 -3.50
C ALA A 104 -1.89 -4.70 -3.60
N ALA A 105 -2.25 -5.86 -3.02
CA ALA A 105 -3.64 -6.32 -2.94
C ALA A 105 -4.53 -5.38 -2.11
N VAL A 106 -4.01 -4.79 -1.03
CA VAL A 106 -4.75 -3.80 -0.22
C VAL A 106 -4.95 -2.48 -0.97
N MET A 107 -4.01 -2.09 -1.82
CA MET A 107 -4.12 -0.85 -2.59
C MET A 107 -5.14 -0.98 -3.74
N THR A 108 -5.03 -2.07 -4.50
CA THR A 108 -5.84 -2.34 -5.69
C THR A 108 -7.31 -2.61 -5.36
N VAL A 109 -7.61 -3.26 -4.23
CA VAL A 109 -9.00 -3.52 -3.81
C VAL A 109 -9.79 -2.23 -3.54
N MET A 110 -9.14 -1.20 -2.99
CA MET A 110 -9.77 0.06 -2.62
C MET A 110 -9.95 0.94 -3.85
N ALA A 111 -9.04 0.84 -4.81
CA ALA A 111 -9.13 1.50 -6.11
C ALA A 111 -10.05 0.74 -7.11
N GLY A 112 -10.49 -0.49 -6.79
CA GLY A 112 -11.32 -1.32 -7.67
C GLY A 112 -10.59 -1.82 -8.91
N LEU A 113 -9.27 -2.00 -8.80
CA LEU A 113 -8.39 -2.36 -9.91
C LEU A 113 -8.42 -3.88 -10.18
N PRO A 114 -8.40 -4.31 -11.46
CA PRO A 114 -8.43 -5.73 -11.82
C PRO A 114 -7.22 -6.52 -11.32
N GLU A 115 -6.08 -5.86 -11.11
CA GLU A 115 -4.85 -6.44 -10.58
C GLU A 115 -5.00 -6.97 -9.15
N HIS A 116 -6.10 -6.64 -8.45
CA HIS A 116 -6.41 -7.14 -7.12
C HIS A 116 -6.35 -8.67 -7.03
N THR A 117 -6.97 -9.38 -7.98
CA THR A 117 -7.01 -10.85 -7.95
C THR A 117 -5.65 -11.47 -8.21
N LEU A 118 -4.83 -10.83 -9.05
CA LEU A 118 -3.46 -11.26 -9.32
C LEU A 118 -2.60 -11.19 -8.06
N HIS A 119 -2.60 -10.05 -7.36
CA HIS A 119 -1.84 -9.89 -6.13
C HIS A 119 -2.31 -10.86 -5.05
N VAL A 120 -3.62 -11.05 -4.89
CA VAL A 120 -4.16 -12.05 -3.94
C VAL A 120 -3.63 -13.45 -4.25
N ALA A 121 -3.65 -13.88 -5.52
CA ALA A 121 -3.17 -15.19 -5.92
C ALA A 121 -1.65 -15.35 -5.66
N ARG A 122 -0.86 -14.28 -5.87
CA ARG A 122 0.57 -14.27 -5.55
C ARG A 122 0.82 -14.40 -4.05
N VAL A 123 0.05 -13.70 -3.21
CA VAL A 123 0.15 -13.87 -1.75
C VAL A 123 -0.16 -15.32 -1.36
N GLU A 124 -1.17 -15.95 -1.94
CA GLU A 124 -1.49 -17.36 -1.65
C GLU A 124 -0.37 -18.33 -2.05
N ALA A 125 0.27 -18.07 -3.19
CA ALA A 125 1.37 -18.90 -3.67
C ALA A 125 2.64 -18.74 -2.83
N LEU A 126 2.91 -17.53 -2.32
CA LEU A 126 4.17 -17.18 -1.66
C LEU A 126 4.10 -17.26 -0.13
N ALA A 127 2.92 -17.09 0.47
CA ALA A 127 2.78 -17.04 1.92
C ALA A 127 2.93 -18.43 2.56
N ALA A 128 3.86 -18.54 3.49
CA ALA A 128 3.97 -19.75 4.31
C ALA A 128 2.67 -19.97 5.12
N PRO A 129 2.17 -21.22 5.22
CA PRO A 129 0.98 -21.53 6.03
C PRO A 129 1.14 -21.04 7.48
N GLY A 130 0.10 -20.37 8.01
CA GLY A 130 0.09 -19.83 9.37
C GLY A 130 0.91 -18.55 9.59
N SER A 131 1.63 -18.06 8.57
CA SER A 131 2.33 -16.77 8.63
C SER A 131 1.37 -15.60 8.88
N LEU A 132 1.91 -14.49 9.37
CA LEU A 132 1.12 -13.28 9.61
C LEU A 132 0.48 -12.76 8.32
N VAL A 133 1.20 -12.81 7.19
CA VAL A 133 0.66 -12.37 5.90
C VAL A 133 -0.48 -13.27 5.41
N ALA A 134 -0.41 -14.60 5.61
CA ALA A 134 -1.50 -15.51 5.30
C ALA A 134 -2.77 -15.19 6.11
N ARG A 135 -2.60 -14.93 7.41
CA ARG A 135 -3.71 -14.54 8.31
C ARG A 135 -4.29 -13.17 7.92
N ASN A 136 -3.44 -12.22 7.56
CA ASN A 136 -3.87 -10.91 7.09
C ASN A 136 -4.66 -11.00 5.77
N LEU A 137 -4.27 -11.92 4.87
CA LEU A 137 -5.01 -12.18 3.63
C LEU A 137 -6.40 -12.76 3.90
N GLU A 138 -6.52 -13.71 4.81
CA GLU A 138 -7.82 -14.28 5.21
C GLU A 138 -8.74 -13.21 5.81
N GLN A 139 -8.20 -12.37 6.69
CA GLN A 139 -8.94 -11.26 7.27
C GLN A 139 -9.37 -10.24 6.18
N HIS A 140 -8.48 -9.95 5.22
CA HIS A 140 -8.76 -9.06 4.10
C HIS A 140 -9.97 -9.54 3.27
N ARG A 141 -10.03 -10.85 2.99
CA ARG A 141 -11.16 -11.48 2.28
C ARG A 141 -12.47 -11.37 3.05
N THR A 142 -12.42 -11.62 4.35
CA THR A 142 -13.59 -11.54 5.24
C THR A 142 -14.15 -10.12 5.31
N ASN A 143 -13.27 -9.12 5.42
CA ASN A 143 -13.67 -7.71 5.45
C ASN A 143 -14.31 -7.27 4.11
N ARG A 144 -13.84 -7.81 2.98
CA ARG A 144 -14.44 -7.61 1.65
C ARG A 144 -15.87 -8.16 1.57
N TRP A 145 -16.11 -9.35 2.10
CA TRP A 145 -17.44 -9.99 2.12
C TRP A 145 -18.48 -9.09 2.80
N LYS A 146 -18.14 -8.56 3.99
CA LYS A 146 -19.01 -7.64 4.74
C LYS A 146 -19.32 -6.34 3.98
N HIS A 147 -18.36 -5.81 3.22
CA HIS A 147 -18.58 -4.60 2.43
C HIS A 147 -19.52 -4.84 1.25
N PHE A 148 -19.44 -6.00 0.58
CA PHE A 148 -20.37 -6.35 -0.52
C PHE A 148 -21.79 -6.57 -0.03
N GLU A 149 -21.99 -7.29 1.08
CA GLU A 149 -23.32 -7.48 1.67
C GLU A 149 -23.96 -6.13 2.01
N SER A 150 -23.21 -5.23 2.67
CA SER A 150 -23.72 -3.90 3.05
C SER A 150 -24.15 -3.02 1.86
N ARG A 151 -23.55 -3.19 0.68
CA ARG A 151 -23.91 -2.46 -0.54
C ARG A 151 -25.06 -3.12 -1.30
N ALA A 152 -25.22 -4.44 -1.18
CA ALA A 152 -26.37 -5.16 -1.73
C ALA A 152 -27.65 -4.79 -0.98
N THR A 153 -27.61 -4.75 0.36
CA THR A 153 -28.77 -4.38 1.20
C THR A 153 -29.22 -2.93 0.95
N LYS A 154 -28.27 -1.99 0.74
CA LYS A 154 -28.60 -0.59 0.42
C LYS A 154 -29.18 -0.37 -0.98
N ARG A 155 -29.07 -1.34 -1.90
CA ARG A 155 -29.65 -1.27 -3.26
C ARG A 155 -31.07 -1.82 -3.34
N THR A 156 -31.48 -2.63 -2.36
CA THR A 156 -32.84 -3.20 -2.28
C THR A 156 -33.84 -2.29 -1.56
N ASP A 157 -33.36 -1.25 -0.84
CA ASP A 157 -34.18 -0.29 -0.10
C ASP A 157 -34.44 1.03 -0.88
N ARG A 158 -34.29 1.03 -2.20
CA ARG A 158 -34.58 2.15 -3.11
C ARG A 158 -35.50 1.72 -4.23
#